data_AF-A0A257ZWJ5-F1
#
_entry.id   AF-A0A257ZWJ5-F1
#
_cell.length_a   1.000
_cell.length_b   1.000
_cell.length_c   1.000
_cell.angle_alpha   90.00
_cell.angle_beta   90.00
_cell.angle_gamma   90.00
#
_symmetry.space_group_name_H-M   'P 1'
#
loop_
_entity.id
_entity.type
_entity.pdbx_description
1 polymer ?
#
loop_
_entity_poly.entity_id
_entity_poly.type
_entity_poly.pdbx_seq_one_letter_code
_entity_poly.pdbx_strand_id
1 'polypeptide(L)'
;MAQKTPEQLAREFEGRKAKGLAKGAAAFWPNILANAVLKLTAAKEEITVAQLTELLTKDAESKDTTLAAGANEALARLRQAVAKGED
;
A
#
# COMPACT_ATOMS: atom_id res chain seq x y z
N MET A 1 -38.53 -10.59 10.86
CA MET A 1 -37.51 -10.56 9.79
C MET A 1 -36.57 -11.73 10.01
N ALA A 2 -36.27 -12.53 8.98
CA ALA A 2 -35.36 -13.67 9.13
C ALA A 2 -33.96 -13.18 9.53
N GLN A 3 -33.41 -13.73 10.62
CA GLN A 3 -32.04 -13.41 11.03
C GLN A 3 -31.07 -14.09 10.06
N LYS A 4 -30.09 -13.33 9.56
CA LYS A 4 -29.07 -13.83 8.65
C LYS A 4 -28.19 -14.86 9.33
N THR A 5 -27.74 -15.86 8.59
CA THR A 5 -26.82 -16.87 9.14
C THR A 5 -25.42 -16.26 9.35
N PRO A 6 -24.62 -16.84 10.25
CA PRO A 6 -23.23 -16.39 10.48
C PRO A 6 -22.38 -16.31 9.20
N GLU A 7 -22.56 -17.24 8.26
CA GLU A 7 -21.82 -17.30 6.99
C GLU A 7 -22.23 -16.15 6.05
N GLN A 8 -23.50 -15.76 6.06
CA GLN A 8 -23.99 -14.62 5.30
C GLN A 8 -23.44 -13.29 5.85
N LEU A 9 -23.29 -13.20 7.18
CA LEU A 9 -22.67 -12.05 7.83
C LEU A 9 -21.17 -11.97 7.51
N ALA A 10 -20.45 -13.10 7.52
CA ALA A 10 -19.03 -13.16 7.17
C ALA A 10 -18.77 -12.72 5.72
N ARG A 11 -19.57 -13.21 4.77
CA ARG A 11 -19.45 -12.86 3.34
C ARG A 11 -19.75 -11.38 3.07
N GLU A 12 -20.72 -10.80 3.79
CA GLU A 12 -20.98 -9.36 3.74
C GLU A 12 -19.84 -8.55 4.36
N PHE A 13 -19.21 -9.04 5.43
CA PHE A 13 -18.09 -8.38 6.07
C PHE A 13 -16.84 -8.38 5.18
N GLU A 14 -16.53 -9.49 4.51
CA GLU A 14 -15.45 -9.57 3.51
C GLU A 14 -15.71 -8.68 2.30
N GLY A 15 -16.95 -8.68 1.77
CA GLY A 15 -17.34 -7.79 0.68
C GLY A 15 -17.30 -6.29 1.04
N ARG A 16 -17.56 -5.95 2.31
CA ARG A 16 -17.43 -4.57 2.84
C ARG A 16 -15.98 -4.17 3.10
N LYS A 17 -15.14 -5.08 3.60
CA LYS A 17 -13.69 -4.86 3.74
C LYS A 17 -13.05 -4.60 2.37
N ALA A 18 -13.42 -5.38 1.36
CA ALA A 18 -13.00 -5.17 -0.03
C ALA A 18 -13.47 -3.80 -0.58
N LYS A 19 -14.70 -3.35 -0.26
CA LYS A 19 -15.21 -2.03 -0.70
C LYS A 19 -14.62 -0.83 0.05
N GLY A 20 -14.34 -0.96 1.35
CA GLY A 20 -13.80 0.12 2.19
C GLY A 20 -12.29 0.35 2.00
N LEU A 21 -11.54 -0.70 1.64
CA LEU A 21 -10.13 -0.59 1.24
C LEU A 21 -9.94 0.06 -0.15
N ALA A 22 -10.96 0.00 -1.01
CA ALA A 22 -10.82 0.16 -2.46
C ALA A 22 -10.81 1.60 -3.02
N LYS A 23 -10.94 2.68 -2.24
CA LYS A 23 -10.89 4.03 -2.83
C LYS A 23 -9.99 5.07 -2.15
N GLY A 24 -9.39 4.76 -1.01
CA GLY A 24 -8.46 5.69 -0.34
C GLY A 24 -7.45 5.01 0.57
N ALA A 25 -7.82 3.88 1.18
CA ALA A 25 -6.90 3.15 2.05
C ALA A 25 -5.77 2.45 1.27
N ALA A 26 -6.05 1.86 0.10
CA ALA A 26 -5.00 1.23 -0.72
C ALA A 26 -3.91 2.23 -1.19
N ALA A 27 -4.30 3.49 -1.41
CA ALA A 27 -3.41 4.55 -1.83
C ALA A 27 -2.81 5.35 -0.65
N PHE A 28 -3.07 4.94 0.59
CA PHE A 28 -2.41 5.52 1.75
C PHE A 28 -0.93 5.09 1.78
N TRP A 29 -0.02 6.03 2.00
CA TRP A 29 1.42 5.82 1.84
C TRP A 29 2.01 4.60 2.59
N PRO A 30 1.56 4.20 3.80
CA PRO A 30 2.08 3.00 4.46
C PRO A 30 1.70 1.73 3.72
N ASN A 31 0.51 1.68 3.12
CA ASN A 31 0.06 0.54 2.33
C ASN A 31 0.82 0.46 1.00
N ILE A 32 1.10 1.61 0.38
CA ILE A 32 1.95 1.67 -0.82
C ILE A 32 3.37 1.16 -0.52
N LEU A 33 3.98 1.62 0.59
CA LEU A 33 5.30 1.14 1.02
C LEU A 33 5.28 -0.36 1.37
N ALA A 34 4.28 -0.83 2.11
CA ALA A 34 4.11 -2.24 2.43
C ALA A 34 3.97 -3.10 1.15
N ASN A 35 3.22 -2.63 0.17
CA ASN A 35 3.07 -3.33 -1.11
C ASN A 35 4.41 -3.38 -1.89
N ALA A 36 5.23 -2.33 -1.86
CA ALA A 36 6.56 -2.36 -2.46
C ALA A 36 7.46 -3.42 -1.79
N VAL A 37 7.44 -3.51 -0.47
CA VAL A 37 8.16 -4.56 0.29
C VAL A 37 7.67 -5.96 -0.08
N LEU A 38 6.35 -6.15 -0.17
CA LEU A 38 5.75 -7.44 -0.54
C LEU A 38 6.08 -7.85 -1.98
N LYS A 39 6.14 -6.90 -2.92
CA LYS A 39 6.59 -7.14 -4.31
C LYS A 39 8.02 -7.69 -4.33
N LEU A 40 8.96 -7.04 -3.63
CA LEU A 40 10.36 -7.49 -3.54
C LEU A 40 10.48 -8.85 -2.85
N THR A 41 9.74 -9.04 -1.76
CA THR A 41 9.70 -10.32 -1.03
C THR A 41 9.24 -11.46 -1.93
N ALA A 42 8.15 -11.26 -2.68
CA ALA A 42 7.61 -12.25 -3.61
C ALA A 42 8.59 -12.57 -4.76
N ALA A 43 9.33 -11.55 -5.22
CA ALA A 43 10.38 -11.70 -6.22
C ALA A 43 11.67 -12.33 -5.68
N LYS A 44 11.78 -12.54 -4.35
CA LYS A 44 13.00 -12.97 -3.66
C LYS A 44 14.18 -12.01 -3.89
N GLU A 45 13.88 -10.73 -4.03
CA GLU A 45 14.86 -9.66 -4.19
C GLU A 45 15.24 -9.06 -2.82
N GLU A 46 16.41 -8.42 -2.78
CA GLU A 46 16.84 -7.68 -1.59
C GLU A 46 15.96 -6.44 -1.36
N ILE A 47 15.56 -6.23 -0.11
CA ILE A 47 14.79 -5.04 0.30
C ILE A 47 15.78 -3.95 0.70
N THR A 48 16.17 -3.12 -0.26
CA THR A 48 17.07 -1.98 -0.05
C THR A 48 16.34 -0.65 -0.28
N VAL A 49 16.89 0.44 0.28
CA VAL A 49 16.36 1.81 0.04
C VAL A 49 16.33 2.13 -1.45
N ALA A 50 17.34 1.69 -2.21
CA ALA A 50 17.40 1.89 -3.65
C ALA A 50 16.25 1.18 -4.38
N GLN A 51 16.02 -0.10 -4.06
CA GLN A 51 14.94 -0.89 -4.66
C GLN A 51 13.55 -0.35 -4.31
N LEU A 52 13.34 0.04 -3.05
CA LEU A 52 12.09 0.68 -2.63
C LEU A 52 11.88 2.02 -3.34
N THR A 53 12.93 2.83 -3.48
CA THR A 53 12.86 4.12 -4.20
C THR A 53 12.49 3.91 -5.66
N GLU A 54 13.08 2.91 -6.33
CA GLU A 54 12.78 2.60 -7.72
C GLU A 54 11.30 2.22 -7.91
N LEU A 55 10.79 1.27 -7.11
CA LEU A 55 9.40 0.81 -7.20
C LEU A 55 8.41 1.94 -6.91
N LEU A 56 8.67 2.74 -5.87
CA LEU A 56 7.80 3.85 -5.52
C LEU A 56 7.84 4.99 -6.56
N THR A 57 8.97 5.20 -7.23
CA THR A 57 9.06 6.17 -8.33
C THR A 57 8.19 5.75 -9.51
N LYS A 58 8.19 4.45 -9.87
CA LYS A 58 7.29 3.90 -10.89
C LYS A 58 5.81 4.11 -10.53
N ASP A 59 5.44 3.85 -9.27
CA ASP A 59 4.06 4.05 -8.79
C ASP A 59 3.69 5.55 -8.74
N ALA A 60 4.66 6.45 -8.52
CA ALA A 60 4.47 7.91 -8.52
C ALA A 60 4.23 8.49 -9.94
N GLU A 61 4.71 7.81 -10.98
CA GLU A 61 4.48 8.16 -12.39
C GLU A 61 3.14 7.62 -12.93
N SER A 62 2.35 6.95 -12.10
CA SER A 62 1.06 6.39 -12.49
C SER A 62 0.06 7.47 -12.92
N LYS A 63 -0.78 7.14 -13.91
CA LYS A 63 -1.93 7.96 -14.32
C LYS A 63 -3.07 7.93 -13.31
N ASP A 64 -3.08 6.98 -12.37
CA ASP A 64 -3.96 7.00 -11.22
C ASP A 64 -3.43 8.02 -10.22
N THR A 65 -4.10 9.18 -10.14
CA THR A 65 -3.69 10.30 -9.29
C THR A 65 -3.68 9.97 -7.81
N THR A 66 -4.48 9.00 -7.37
CA THR A 66 -4.53 8.58 -5.96
C THR A 66 -3.31 7.73 -5.63
N LEU A 67 -2.98 6.77 -6.51
CA LEU A 67 -1.76 5.96 -6.41
C LEU A 67 -0.51 6.85 -6.46
N ALA A 68 -0.47 7.78 -7.42
CA ALA A 68 0.65 8.70 -7.58
C ALA A 68 0.87 9.57 -6.33
N ALA A 69 -0.21 10.10 -5.73
CA ALA A 69 -0.12 10.88 -4.49
C ALA A 69 0.41 10.03 -3.31
N GLY A 70 -0.10 8.80 -3.15
CA GLY A 70 0.35 7.89 -2.10
C GLY A 70 1.82 7.48 -2.23
N ALA A 71 2.27 7.22 -3.46
CA ALA A 71 3.66 6.89 -3.76
C ALA A 71 4.61 8.07 -3.52
N ASN A 72 4.21 9.29 -3.91
CA ASN A 72 4.98 10.50 -3.62
C ASN A 72 5.13 10.75 -2.11
N GLU A 73 4.07 10.52 -1.32
CA GLU A 73 4.20 10.62 0.13
C GLU A 73 5.10 9.50 0.69
N ALA A 74 4.98 8.26 0.22
CA ALA A 74 5.85 7.16 0.66
C ALA A 74 7.33 7.45 0.38
N LEU A 75 7.66 8.00 -0.79
CA LEU A 75 9.02 8.47 -1.14
C LEU A 75 9.53 9.53 -0.15
N ALA A 76 8.69 10.52 0.17
CA ALA A 76 9.06 11.57 1.12
C ALA A 76 9.34 11.00 2.52
N ARG A 77 8.51 10.07 3.01
CA ARG A 77 8.72 9.40 4.31
C ARG A 77 9.98 8.54 4.32
N LEU A 78 10.23 7.79 3.25
CA LEU A 78 11.43 6.96 3.12
C LEU A 78 12.69 7.83 3.17
N ARG A 79 12.74 8.93 2.41
CA ARG A 79 13.87 9.88 2.42
C ARG A 79 14.08 10.51 3.80
N GLN A 80 13.01 10.90 4.49
CA GLN A 80 13.10 11.40 5.86
C GLN A 80 13.67 10.36 6.84
N ALA A 81 13.28 9.10 6.70
CA ALA A 81 13.79 8.03 7.56
C ALA A 81 15.28 7.75 7.31
N VAL A 82 15.72 7.77 6.05
CA VAL A 82 17.14 7.64 5.68
C VAL A 82 17.96 8.78 6.28
N ALA A 83 17.53 10.04 6.08
CA ALA A 83 18.23 11.20 6.62
C ALA A 83 18.35 11.15 8.16
N LYS A 84 17.33 10.67 8.87
CA LYS A 84 17.38 10.49 10.34
C LYS A 84 18.30 9.36 10.80
N GLY A 85 18.61 8.40 9.94
CA GLY A 85 19.51 7.28 10.26
C GLY A 85 20.97 7.57 9.96
N GLU A 86 21.27 8.71 9.33
CA GLU A 86 22.63 9.18 9.05
C GLU A 86 23.21 10.06 10.18
N ASP A 87 22.37 10.47 11.15
CA ASP A 87 22.72 11.16 12.40
C ASP A 87 23.02 10.16 13.54
#